data_AF-A0A174CK56-F1
#
_entry.id   AF-A0A174CK56-F1
#
_cell.length_a   1.000
_cell.length_b   1.000
_cell.length_c   1.000
_cell.angle_alpha   90.00
_cell.angle_beta   90.00
_cell.angle_gamma   90.00
#
_symmetry.space_group_name_H-M   'P 1'
#
loop_
_entity.id
_entity.type
_entity.pdbx_description
1 polymer ?
#
loop_
_entity_poly.entity_id
_entity_poly.type
_entity_poly.pdbx_seq_one_letter_code
_entity_poly.pdbx_strand_id
1 'polypeptide(L)'
;MRKGRLDIINTCKYLMVIALIAYVVLLVSGEGDNTVSVDTIQKNIEKSVSLKGMKKGSSQDLKKYYGLNANDYAGTMLYIPDDVMSVNEILVVKVKDKSQVEDVEKAVEERLSTQKKSFEGYGVKQTRLLHSAIDETRGYYILLAVSKDADRIEAAFKNSIY
;
A
#
# COMPACT_ATOMS: atom_id res chain seq x y z
N MET A 1 17.10 42.59 34.12
CA MET A 1 16.28 41.37 33.93
C MET A 1 16.25 40.85 32.47
N ARG A 2 17.32 40.99 31.66
CA ARG A 2 17.35 40.54 30.24
C ARG A 2 18.04 39.20 29.99
N LYS A 3 18.92 38.73 30.89
CA LYS A 3 19.67 37.46 30.75
C LYS A 3 18.76 36.23 30.76
N GLY A 4 17.85 36.12 31.74
CA GLY A 4 16.96 34.96 31.87
C GLY A 4 15.96 34.77 30.71
N ARG A 5 15.54 35.84 30.01
CA ARG A 5 14.68 35.71 28.82
C ARG A 5 15.43 35.14 27.61
N LEU A 6 16.71 35.46 27.46
CA LEU A 6 17.55 34.92 26.38
C LEU A 6 17.87 33.43 26.62
N ASP A 7 18.12 33.05 27.87
CA ASP A 7 18.41 31.65 28.24
C ASP A 7 17.18 30.74 28.06
N ILE A 8 15.98 31.23 28.40
CA ILE A 8 14.72 30.50 28.16
C ILE A 8 14.48 30.31 26.65
N ILE A 9 14.68 31.35 25.84
CA ILE A 9 14.50 31.25 24.37
C ILE A 9 15.49 30.26 23.75
N ASN A 10 16.76 30.29 24.18
CA ASN A 10 17.77 29.36 23.68
C ASN A 10 17.49 27.91 24.12
N THR A 11 17.06 27.71 25.36
CA THR A 11 16.64 26.38 25.86
C THR A 11 15.44 25.84 25.10
N CYS A 12 14.42 26.67 24.82
CA CYS A 12 13.27 26.29 24.00
C CYS A 12 13.67 25.92 22.56
N LYS A 13 14.63 26.65 21.96
CA LYS A 13 15.14 26.33 20.63
C LYS A 13 15.81 24.95 20.60
N TYR A 14 16.66 24.62 21.56
CA TYR A 14 17.29 23.30 21.63
C TYR A 14 16.26 22.19 21.86
N LEU A 15 15.25 22.40 22.70
CA LEU A 15 14.15 21.46 22.88
C LEU A 15 13.34 21.24 21.60
N MET A 16 13.05 22.30 20.83
CA MET A 16 12.38 22.17 19.53
C MET A 16 13.21 21.36 18.54
N VAL A 17 14.53 21.59 18.49
CA VAL A 17 15.43 20.84 17.61
C VAL A 17 15.48 19.36 18.02
N ILE A 18 15.54 19.06 19.32
CA ILE A 18 15.51 17.68 19.81
C ILE A 18 14.17 17.01 19.49
N ALA A 19 13.05 17.71 19.66
CA ALA A 19 11.72 17.21 19.30
C ALA A 19 11.60 16.94 17.79
N LEU A 20 12.18 17.82 16.95
CA LEU A 20 12.24 17.62 15.51
C LEU A 20 13.08 16.39 15.15
N ILE A 21 14.26 16.24 15.75
CA ILE A 21 15.13 15.07 15.54
C ILE A 21 14.41 13.80 15.98
N ALA A 22 13.78 13.80 17.16
CA ALA A 22 13.01 12.66 17.65
C ALA A 22 11.85 12.30 16.70
N TYR A 23 11.16 13.31 16.15
CA TYR A 23 10.11 13.11 15.16
C TYR A 23 10.65 12.50 13.85
N VAL A 24 11.79 13.00 13.35
CA VAL A 24 12.46 12.44 12.16
C VAL A 24 12.92 11.01 12.41
N VAL A 25 13.50 10.71 13.58
CA VAL A 25 13.91 9.34 13.96
C VAL A 25 12.70 8.41 14.01
N LEU A 26 11.57 8.87 14.54
CA LEU A 26 10.33 8.11 14.61
C LEU A 26 9.78 7.82 13.20
N LEU A 27 9.85 8.80 12.29
CA LEU A 27 9.48 8.59 10.87
C LEU A 27 10.36 7.57 10.17
N VAL A 28 11.67 7.58 10.41
CA VAL A 28 12.63 6.67 9.75
C VAL A 28 12.57 5.25 10.34
N SER A 29 12.22 5.12 11.62
CA SER A 29 12.13 3.83 12.31
C SER A 29 10.90 2.99 11.91
N GLY A 30 9.99 3.55 11.11
CA GLY A 30 8.82 2.84 10.58
C GLY A 30 9.07 2.10 9.26
N GLU A 31 10.30 2.06 8.75
CA GLU A 31 10.62 1.33 7.52
C GLU A 31 10.57 -0.18 7.76
N GLY A 32 9.56 -0.83 7.19
CA GLY A 32 9.42 -2.29 7.21
C GLY A 32 10.55 -3.03 6.50
N ASP A 33 10.67 -4.33 6.77
CA ASP A 33 11.71 -5.19 6.26
C ASP A 33 11.69 -5.31 4.72
N ASN A 34 12.64 -4.64 4.05
CA ASN A 34 12.81 -4.70 2.60
C ASN A 34 13.45 -6.02 2.10
N THR A 35 13.73 -7.00 2.96
CA THR A 35 14.29 -8.28 2.50
C THR A 35 13.23 -9.28 2.06
N VAL A 36 11.99 -9.09 2.50
CA VAL A 36 10.88 -10.01 2.28
C VAL A 36 10.50 -10.08 0.80
N SER A 37 10.36 -11.29 0.27
CA SER A 37 9.94 -11.50 -1.12
C SER A 37 8.43 -11.36 -1.27
N VAL A 38 7.96 -10.92 -2.45
CA VAL A 38 6.53 -10.87 -2.75
C VAL A 38 5.90 -12.28 -2.71
N ASP A 39 6.65 -13.33 -3.03
CA ASP A 39 6.17 -14.71 -2.88
C ASP A 39 5.90 -15.10 -1.42
N THR A 40 6.71 -14.59 -0.48
CA THR A 40 6.47 -14.79 0.96
C THR A 40 5.18 -14.10 1.39
N ILE A 41 5.00 -12.84 0.99
CA ILE A 41 3.80 -12.05 1.26
C ILE A 41 2.56 -12.75 0.66
N GLN A 42 2.66 -13.23 -0.59
CA GLN A 42 1.60 -13.96 -1.27
C GLN A 42 1.16 -15.18 -0.45
N LYS A 43 2.10 -16.02 -0.01
CA LYS A 43 1.80 -17.21 0.81
C LYS A 43 1.14 -16.86 2.13
N ASN A 44 1.52 -15.74 2.76
CA ASN A 44 0.92 -15.31 4.01
C ASN A 44 -0.51 -14.80 3.81
N ILE A 45 -0.78 -14.06 2.74
CA ILE A 45 -2.13 -13.64 2.36
C ILE A 45 -3.00 -14.87 2.06
N GLU A 46 -2.50 -15.82 1.27
CA GLU A 46 -3.21 -17.07 0.91
C GLU A 46 -3.58 -17.93 2.14
N LYS A 47 -2.76 -17.91 3.19
CA LYS A 47 -3.08 -18.58 4.46
C LYS A 47 -4.13 -17.83 5.28
N SER A 48 -4.14 -16.51 5.18
CA SER A 48 -4.99 -15.64 6.00
C SER A 48 -6.40 -15.46 5.43
N VAL A 49 -6.61 -15.55 4.11
CA VAL A 49 -7.92 -15.30 3.49
C VAL A 49 -8.22 -16.27 2.34
N SER A 50 -9.51 -16.48 2.06
CA SER A 50 -9.92 -17.24 0.88
C SER A 50 -9.86 -16.37 -0.37
N LEU A 51 -9.12 -16.82 -1.38
CA LEU A 51 -9.03 -16.14 -2.67
C LEU A 51 -10.13 -16.56 -3.66
N LYS A 52 -11.25 -17.11 -3.15
CA LYS A 52 -12.36 -17.55 -4.00
C LYS A 52 -12.98 -16.38 -4.76
N GLY A 53 -13.22 -16.55 -6.05
CA GLY A 53 -13.71 -15.48 -6.94
C GLY A 53 -12.59 -14.56 -7.44
N MET A 54 -11.33 -14.99 -7.28
CA MET A 54 -10.16 -14.33 -7.82
C MET A 54 -9.26 -15.34 -8.52
N LYS A 55 -8.56 -14.89 -9.56
CA LYS A 55 -7.51 -15.64 -10.25
C LYS A 55 -6.21 -14.88 -10.19
N LYS A 56 -5.09 -15.61 -10.21
CA LYS A 56 -3.77 -15.01 -10.30
C LYS A 56 -3.62 -14.32 -11.65
N GLY A 57 -3.33 -13.02 -11.61
CA GLY A 57 -3.11 -12.19 -12.78
C GLY A 57 -1.73 -12.45 -13.38
N SER A 58 -1.63 -12.32 -14.70
CA SER A 58 -0.39 -12.37 -15.46
C SER A 58 0.34 -11.02 -15.48
N SER A 59 1.59 -11.00 -15.94
CA SER A 59 2.30 -9.74 -16.21
C SER A 59 1.60 -8.90 -17.29
N GLN A 60 0.89 -9.52 -18.24
CA GLN A 60 0.06 -8.81 -19.19
C GLN A 60 -1.16 -8.16 -18.52
N ASP A 61 -1.79 -8.83 -17.55
CA ASP A 61 -2.90 -8.25 -16.78
C ASP A 61 -2.43 -7.04 -15.97
N LEU A 62 -1.27 -7.12 -15.31
CA LEU A 62 -0.69 -5.99 -14.60
C LEU A 62 -0.49 -4.79 -15.53
N LYS A 63 0.12 -5.01 -16.70
CA LYS A 63 0.32 -3.95 -17.70
C LYS A 63 -1.00 -3.39 -18.22
N LYS A 64 -2.00 -4.25 -18.43
CA LYS A 64 -3.31 -3.85 -18.94
C LYS A 64 -4.10 -2.99 -17.94
N TYR A 65 -4.12 -3.38 -16.67
CA TYR A 65 -4.98 -2.76 -15.67
C TYR A 65 -4.31 -1.60 -14.92
N TYR A 66 -2.99 -1.63 -14.79
CA TYR A 66 -2.23 -0.63 -14.03
C TYR A 66 -1.19 0.11 -14.90
N GLY A 67 -0.97 -0.28 -16.15
CA GLY A 67 0.12 0.28 -16.97
C GLY A 67 1.52 -0.15 -16.53
N LEU A 68 1.64 -0.96 -15.48
CA LEU A 68 2.90 -1.35 -14.86
C LEU A 68 3.50 -2.59 -15.53
N ASN A 69 4.82 -2.57 -15.76
CA ASN A 69 5.55 -3.73 -16.28
C ASN A 69 6.22 -4.49 -15.12
N ALA A 70 5.85 -5.75 -14.93
CA ALA A 70 6.31 -6.56 -13.80
C ALA A 70 7.84 -6.63 -13.67
N ASN A 71 8.56 -6.59 -14.80
CA ASN A 71 10.03 -6.68 -14.83
C ASN A 71 10.74 -5.43 -14.26
N ASP A 72 10.03 -4.31 -14.13
CA ASP A 72 10.60 -3.05 -13.64
C ASP A 72 10.70 -3.03 -12.10
N TYR A 73 10.04 -3.99 -11.43
CA TYR A 73 9.91 -4.09 -9.98
C TYR A 73 10.66 -5.30 -9.41
N ALA A 74 10.94 -5.27 -8.11
CA ALA A 74 11.62 -6.37 -7.43
C ALA A 74 10.70 -7.59 -7.24
N GLY A 75 9.38 -7.37 -7.25
CA GLY A 75 8.38 -8.43 -7.30
C GLY A 75 6.98 -7.87 -7.41
N THR A 76 6.07 -8.65 -8.00
CA THR A 76 4.66 -8.28 -8.15
C THR A 76 3.77 -9.49 -7.93
N MET A 77 2.67 -9.30 -7.20
CA MET A 77 1.59 -10.27 -7.03
C MET A 77 0.30 -9.57 -7.41
N LEU A 78 -0.46 -10.16 -8.32
CA LEU A 78 -1.77 -9.66 -8.71
C LEU A 78 -2.78 -10.79 -8.63
N TYR A 79 -3.89 -10.53 -7.96
CA TYR A 79 -5.12 -11.31 -8.01
C TYR A 79 -6.22 -10.39 -8.51
N ILE A 80 -6.88 -10.81 -9.59
CA ILE A 80 -7.98 -10.08 -10.21
C ILE A 80 -9.27 -10.90 -10.11
N PRO A 81 -10.45 -10.28 -10.26
CA PRO A 81 -11.71 -11.00 -10.35
C PRO A 81 -11.65 -12.10 -11.44
N ASP A 82 -12.17 -13.28 -11.13
CA ASP A 82 -12.36 -14.34 -12.14
C ASP A 82 -13.68 -14.17 -12.93
N ASP A 83 -14.60 -13.34 -12.42
CA ASP A 83 -15.83 -12.91 -13.08
C ASP A 83 -15.90 -11.38 -13.26
N VAL A 84 -16.66 -10.92 -14.26
CA VAL A 84 -16.76 -9.49 -14.62
C VAL A 84 -17.66 -8.65 -13.71
N MET A 85 -18.42 -9.29 -12.82
CA MET A 85 -19.35 -8.64 -11.88
C MET A 85 -18.72 -8.40 -10.50
N SER A 86 -17.58 -9.02 -10.23
CA SER A 86 -16.80 -8.89 -9.01
C SER A 86 -15.75 -7.78 -9.14
N VAL A 87 -15.43 -7.18 -8.00
CA VAL A 87 -14.38 -6.17 -7.84
C VAL A 87 -13.28 -6.65 -6.89
N ASN A 88 -13.30 -7.93 -6.51
CA ASN A 88 -12.31 -8.48 -5.59
C ASN A 88 -10.94 -8.49 -6.26
N GLU A 89 -10.01 -7.72 -5.71
CA GLU A 89 -8.69 -7.50 -6.31
C GLU A 89 -7.64 -7.32 -5.22
N ILE A 90 -6.46 -7.92 -5.43
CA ILE A 90 -5.31 -7.75 -4.55
C ILE A 90 -4.09 -7.49 -5.43
N LEU A 91 -3.40 -6.38 -5.22
CA LEU A 91 -2.11 -6.09 -5.81
C LEU A 91 -1.09 -5.90 -4.69
N VAL A 92 0.06 -6.55 -4.81
CA VAL A 92 1.27 -6.23 -4.04
C VAL A 92 2.39 -5.95 -5.02
N VAL A 93 3.04 -4.80 -4.88
CA VAL A 93 4.24 -4.43 -5.63
C VAL A 93 5.37 -4.16 -4.66
N LYS A 94 6.53 -4.78 -4.90
CA LYS A 94 7.78 -4.42 -4.26
C LYS A 94 8.66 -3.67 -5.26
N VAL A 95 8.93 -2.40 -5.00
CA VAL A 95 9.80 -1.58 -5.86
C VAL A 95 11.28 -1.92 -5.66
N LYS A 96 12.10 -1.67 -6.68
CA LYS A 96 13.56 -1.79 -6.58
C LYS A 96 14.16 -0.54 -5.94
N ASP A 97 13.57 0.61 -6.25
CA ASP A 97 13.99 1.93 -5.79
C ASP A 97 12.78 2.73 -5.27
N LYS A 98 12.93 3.45 -4.15
CA LYS A 98 11.84 4.24 -3.55
C LYS A 98 11.30 5.33 -4.47
N SER A 99 12.09 5.82 -5.42
CA SER A 99 11.61 6.76 -6.45
C SER A 99 10.48 6.19 -7.32
N GLN A 100 10.34 4.87 -7.39
CA GLN A 100 9.28 4.21 -8.15
C GLN A 100 7.94 4.14 -7.39
N VAL A 101 7.92 4.46 -6.09
CA VAL A 101 6.71 4.33 -5.25
C VAL A 101 5.59 5.21 -5.77
N GLU A 102 5.87 6.48 -6.04
CA GLU A 102 4.88 7.46 -6.49
C GLU A 102 4.21 7.03 -7.82
N ASP A 103 4.98 6.43 -8.73
CA ASP A 103 4.45 5.93 -10.00
C ASP A 103 3.50 4.74 -9.80
N VAL A 104 3.79 3.86 -8.83
CA VAL A 104 2.93 2.72 -8.49
C VAL A 104 1.66 3.20 -7.78
N GLU A 105 1.77 4.14 -6.84
CA GLU A 105 0.62 4.74 -6.15
C GLU A 105 -0.34 5.38 -7.15
N LYS A 106 0.16 6.19 -8.10
CA LYS A 106 -0.67 6.77 -9.16
C LYS A 106 -1.39 5.69 -9.98
N ALA A 107 -0.71 4.61 -10.34
CA ALA A 107 -1.33 3.51 -11.07
C ALA A 107 -2.46 2.82 -10.26
N VAL A 108 -2.28 2.67 -8.95
CA VAL A 108 -3.30 2.14 -8.03
C VAL A 108 -4.50 3.08 -7.92
N GLU A 109 -4.25 4.38 -7.74
CA GLU A 109 -5.28 5.41 -7.69
C GLU A 109 -6.11 5.48 -8.98
N GLU A 110 -5.45 5.44 -10.14
CA GLU A 110 -6.11 5.42 -11.45
C GLU A 110 -6.96 4.16 -11.65
N ARG A 111 -6.45 2.99 -11.22
CA ARG A 111 -7.20 1.72 -11.25
C ARG A 111 -8.45 1.82 -10.39
N LEU A 112 -8.33 2.30 -9.15
CA LEU A 112 -9.47 2.47 -8.24
C LEU A 112 -10.49 3.47 -8.77
N SER A 113 -10.04 4.61 -9.31
CA SER A 113 -10.90 5.64 -9.91
C SER A 113 -11.69 5.08 -11.09
N THR A 114 -11.02 4.33 -11.96
CA THR A 114 -11.66 3.68 -13.12
C THR A 114 -12.71 2.66 -12.69
N GLN A 115 -12.40 1.82 -11.69
CA GLN A 115 -13.37 0.85 -11.18
C GLN A 115 -14.56 1.52 -10.50
N LYS A 116 -14.34 2.56 -9.68
CA LYS A 116 -15.43 3.30 -9.02
C LYS A 116 -16.41 3.85 -10.06
N LYS A 117 -15.91 4.52 -11.10
CA LYS A 117 -16.73 5.01 -12.22
C LYS A 117 -17.48 3.90 -12.95
N SER A 118 -16.86 2.73 -13.13
CA SER A 118 -17.47 1.62 -13.86
C SER A 118 -18.64 0.96 -13.10
N PHE A 119 -18.62 1.00 -11.76
CA PHE A 119 -19.64 0.37 -10.92
C PHE A 119 -20.60 1.38 -10.27
N GLU A 120 -20.34 2.68 -10.41
CA GLU A 120 -21.22 3.75 -9.95
C GLU A 120 -22.61 3.62 -10.60
N GLY A 121 -23.65 3.57 -9.78
CA GLY A 121 -25.04 3.40 -10.23
C GLY A 121 -25.45 1.98 -10.62
N TYR A 122 -24.52 1.03 -10.75
CA TYR A 122 -24.82 -0.35 -11.20
C TYR A 122 -24.65 -1.42 -10.11
N GLY A 123 -23.82 -1.20 -9.08
CA GLY A 123 -23.53 -2.23 -8.08
C GLY A 123 -23.26 -1.70 -6.68
N VAL A 124 -24.31 -1.51 -5.86
CA VAL A 124 -24.20 -1.00 -4.47
C VAL A 124 -23.18 -1.77 -3.63
N LYS A 125 -23.10 -3.10 -3.79
CA LYS A 125 -22.13 -3.93 -3.06
C LYS A 125 -20.70 -3.68 -3.53
N GLN A 126 -20.49 -3.62 -4.84
CA GLN A 126 -19.20 -3.38 -5.48
C GLN A 126 -18.67 -1.98 -5.17
N THR A 127 -19.52 -0.97 -5.31
CA THR A 127 -19.20 0.42 -4.93
C THR A 127 -18.75 0.47 -3.48
N ARG A 128 -19.47 -0.17 -2.54
CA ARG A 128 -19.03 -0.22 -1.14
C ARG A 128 -17.64 -0.83 -0.97
N LEU A 129 -17.35 -1.96 -1.63
CA LEU A 129 -16.02 -2.58 -1.57
C LEU A 129 -14.93 -1.67 -2.13
N LEU A 130 -15.18 -0.99 -3.25
CA LEU A 130 -14.25 -0.04 -3.86
C LEU A 130 -14.01 1.21 -3.02
N HIS A 131 -15.03 1.67 -2.27
CA HIS A 131 -14.88 2.79 -1.34
C HIS A 131 -14.17 2.39 -0.04
N SER A 132 -14.29 1.13 0.37
CA SER A 132 -13.57 0.54 1.51
C SER A 132 -12.27 -0.16 1.10
N ALA A 133 -11.76 0.11 -0.11
CA ALA A 133 -10.49 -0.42 -0.56
C ALA A 133 -9.36 0.07 0.35
N ILE A 134 -8.43 -0.82 0.67
CA ILE A 134 -7.20 -0.47 1.38
C ILE A 134 -6.11 -0.26 0.33
N ASP A 135 -5.53 0.93 0.35
CA ASP A 135 -4.34 1.30 -0.41
C ASP A 135 -3.29 1.73 0.61
N GLU A 136 -2.20 0.97 0.70
CA GLU A 136 -1.22 1.07 1.78
C GLU A 136 0.21 1.01 1.20
N THR A 137 0.99 2.04 1.50
CA THR A 137 2.40 2.14 1.14
C THR A 137 3.27 2.03 2.38
N ARG A 138 4.21 1.07 2.36
CA ARG A 138 5.18 0.83 3.44
C ARG A 138 6.57 0.61 2.87
N GLY A 139 7.40 1.65 2.94
CA GLY A 139 8.79 1.59 2.48
C GLY A 139 8.86 1.27 0.97
N TYR A 140 9.22 0.03 0.65
CA TYR A 140 9.36 -0.47 -0.73
C TYR A 140 8.12 -1.22 -1.23
N TYR A 141 7.09 -1.35 -0.40
CA TYR A 141 5.93 -2.17 -0.70
C TYR A 141 4.68 -1.31 -0.84
N ILE A 142 3.88 -1.62 -1.85
CA ILE A 142 2.57 -1.03 -2.08
C ILE A 142 1.56 -2.18 -2.11
N LEU A 143 0.45 -2.02 -1.38
CA LEU A 143 -0.68 -2.93 -1.32
C LEU A 143 -1.94 -2.22 -1.80
N LEU A 144 -2.65 -2.83 -2.74
CA LEU A 144 -4.08 -2.58 -2.94
C LEU A 144 -4.86 -3.83 -2.53
N ALA A 145 -5.89 -3.67 -1.71
CA ALA A 145 -6.84 -4.72 -1.37
C ALA A 145 -8.29 -4.22 -1.50
N VAL A 146 -8.99 -4.73 -2.51
CA VAL A 146 -10.44 -4.58 -2.67
C VAL A 146 -11.06 -5.93 -2.35
N SER A 147 -11.62 -6.07 -1.15
CA SER A 147 -12.27 -7.32 -0.72
C SER A 147 -13.09 -7.07 0.54
N LYS A 148 -14.05 -7.96 0.81
CA LYS A 148 -14.70 -8.00 2.13
C LYS A 148 -13.73 -8.32 3.27
N ASP A 149 -12.60 -8.96 2.96
CA ASP A 149 -11.55 -9.36 3.88
C ASP A 149 -10.32 -8.43 3.78
N ALA A 150 -10.49 -7.19 3.29
CA ALA A 150 -9.38 -6.24 3.07
C ALA A 150 -8.51 -6.03 4.33
N ASP A 151 -9.12 -5.85 5.50
CA ASP A 151 -8.38 -5.69 6.77
C ASP A 151 -7.49 -6.89 7.10
N ARG A 152 -7.95 -8.11 6.78
CA ARG A 152 -7.18 -9.35 7.01
C ARG A 152 -6.04 -9.50 6.01
N ILE A 153 -6.25 -9.06 4.77
CA ILE A 153 -5.22 -8.99 3.73
C ILE A 153 -4.15 -8.00 4.17
N GLU A 154 -4.55 -6.81 4.60
CA GLU A 154 -3.65 -5.77 5.11
C GLU A 154 -2.84 -6.28 6.32
N ALA A 155 -3.50 -6.92 7.28
CA ALA A 155 -2.81 -7.50 8.44
C ALA A 155 -1.79 -8.59 8.02
N ALA A 156 -2.15 -9.47 7.08
CA ALA A 156 -1.23 -10.49 6.57
C ALA A 156 -0.04 -9.88 5.81
N PHE A 157 -0.28 -8.83 5.04
CA PHE A 157 0.75 -8.04 4.38
C PHE A 157 1.70 -7.40 5.40
N LYS A 158 1.16 -6.66 6.37
CA LYS A 158 1.91 -6.00 7.44
C LYS A 158 2.75 -7.01 8.22
N ASN A 159 2.15 -8.09 8.71
CA ASN A 159 2.86 -9.15 9.45
C ASN A 159 3.94 -9.87 8.63
N SER A 160 3.97 -9.70 7.31
CA SER A 160 5.04 -10.25 6.48
C SER A 160 6.27 -9.37 6.44
N ILE A 161 6.12 -8.06 6.68
CA ILE A 161 7.19 -7.05 6.55
C ILE A 161 7.54 -6.38 7.89
N TYR A 162 6.91 -6.80 8.98
CA TYR A 162 7.23 -6.40 10.36
C TYR A 162 7.88 -7.55 11.13
#